data_AF-A0A5J4X7L8-F1
#
_entry.id   AF-A0A5J4X7L8-F1
#
_cell.length_a   1.000
_cell.length_b   1.000
_cell.length_c   1.000
_cell.angle_alpha   90.00
_cell.angle_beta   90.00
_cell.angle_gamma   90.00
#
_symmetry.space_group_name_H-M   'P 1'
#
loop_
_entity.id
_entity.type
_entity.pdbx_description
1 polymer ?
#
loop_
_entity_poly.entity_id
_entity_poly.type
_entity_poly.pdbx_seq_one_letter_code
_entity_poly.pdbx_strand_id
1 'polypeptide(L)'
;MFETRDLKLITHTNSEAFLKLTLTNTDNLTLILRANPYPGLLKLLKHKDIKVISESITSIFNILNIKSNLSSITQTHPQFNQISECGGIEIIFSVLQLQGKEMKQNRNKAALCLGFIFQAKEISNPNMKMIITHIKSLINDSDVWTKNTAKKVLNGLALNAVNKVEIEKGGFKIPQ
;
A
#
# COMPACT_ATOMS: atom_id res chain seq x y z
N MET A 1 -15.84 -0.05 14.05
CA MET A 1 -15.11 0.33 15.29
C MET A 1 -14.14 1.50 15.06
N PHE A 2 -13.11 1.36 14.22
CA PHE A 2 -12.12 2.44 14.02
C PHE A 2 -12.70 3.73 13.42
N GLU A 3 -13.65 3.59 12.49
CA GLU A 3 -14.27 4.72 11.81
C GLU A 3 -14.99 5.67 12.78
N THR A 4 -15.78 5.14 13.71
CA THR A 4 -16.65 5.92 14.60
C THR A 4 -16.00 6.30 15.93
N ARG A 5 -15.01 5.54 16.41
CA ARG A 5 -14.34 5.82 17.70
C ARG A 5 -13.39 7.01 17.59
N ASP A 6 -13.30 7.84 18.63
CA ASP A 6 -12.27 8.90 18.69
C ASP A 6 -10.88 8.29 18.49
N LEU A 7 -10.10 8.87 17.57
CA LEU A 7 -8.78 8.41 17.20
C LEU A 7 -7.84 8.32 18.41
N LYS A 8 -7.97 9.23 19.39
CA LYS A 8 -7.13 9.24 20.61
C LYS A 8 -7.40 8.06 21.55
N LEU A 9 -8.57 7.43 21.43
CA LEU A 9 -8.96 6.29 22.27
C LEU A 9 -8.60 4.94 21.64
N ILE A 10 -8.05 4.94 20.43
CA ILE A 10 -7.64 3.73 19.74
C ILE A 10 -6.20 3.40 20.16
N THR A 11 -6.05 2.35 20.97
CA THR A 11 -4.74 1.84 21.40
C THR A 11 -4.15 0.89 20.37
N HIS A 12 -2.82 0.69 20.42
CA HIS A 12 -2.10 -0.29 19.60
C HIS A 12 -2.73 -1.69 19.68
N THR A 13 -3.28 -2.09 20.83
CA THR A 13 -3.93 -3.39 21.00
C THR A 13 -5.08 -3.60 20.01
N ASN A 14 -5.84 -2.56 19.70
CA ASN A 14 -6.94 -2.68 18.74
C ASN A 14 -6.40 -2.83 17.31
N SER A 15 -5.40 -2.04 16.91
CA SER A 15 -4.81 -2.09 15.57
C SER A 15 -3.98 -3.36 15.35
N GLU A 16 -3.28 -3.85 16.36
CA GLU A 16 -2.55 -5.12 16.34
C GLU A 16 -3.53 -6.30 16.16
N ALA A 17 -4.66 -6.31 16.87
CA ALA A 17 -5.68 -7.34 16.70
C ALA A 17 -6.19 -7.38 15.26
N PHE A 18 -6.45 -6.22 14.66
CA PHE A 18 -6.85 -6.15 13.25
C PHE A 18 -5.74 -6.61 12.30
N LEU A 19 -4.49 -6.22 12.54
CA LEU A 19 -3.34 -6.68 11.76
C LEU A 19 -3.28 -8.21 11.73
N LYS A 20 -3.44 -8.88 12.88
CA LYS A 20 -3.47 -10.34 12.96
C LYS A 20 -4.60 -10.95 12.11
N LEU A 21 -5.76 -10.31 12.03
CA LEU A 21 -6.85 -10.76 11.16
C LEU A 21 -6.52 -10.67 9.67
N THR A 22 -5.64 -9.74 9.27
CA THR A 22 -5.22 -9.62 7.85
C THR A 22 -4.18 -10.67 7.42
N LEU A 23 -3.58 -11.40 8.37
CA LEU A 23 -2.70 -12.54 8.10
C LEU A 23 -3.53 -13.79 7.83
N THR A 24 -4.20 -13.81 6.68
CA THR A 24 -5.33 -14.72 6.47
C THR A 24 -5.43 -15.27 5.07
N ASN A 25 -6.36 -16.19 4.86
CA ASN A 25 -6.63 -16.81 3.56
C ASN A 25 -7.70 -16.04 2.76
N THR A 26 -7.98 -16.51 1.55
CA THR A 26 -8.94 -15.87 0.63
C THR A 26 -10.37 -15.78 1.18
N ASP A 27 -10.83 -16.77 1.93
CA ASP A 27 -12.19 -16.80 2.48
C ASP A 27 -12.37 -15.72 3.54
N ASN A 28 -11.42 -15.63 4.46
CA ASN A 28 -11.42 -14.61 5.49
C ASN A 28 -11.18 -13.21 4.93
N LEU A 29 -10.38 -13.08 3.86
CA LEU A 29 -10.25 -11.81 3.13
C LEU A 29 -11.62 -11.33 2.62
N THR A 30 -12.46 -12.24 2.11
CA THR A 30 -13.80 -11.88 1.63
C THR A 30 -14.65 -11.29 2.74
N LEU A 31 -14.58 -11.84 3.96
CA LEU A 31 -15.28 -11.31 5.13
C LEU A 31 -14.74 -9.93 5.54
N ILE A 32 -13.42 -9.75 5.52
CA ILE A 32 -12.79 -8.45 5.81
C ILE A 32 -13.26 -7.39 4.82
N LEU A 33 -13.29 -7.69 3.52
CA LEU A 33 -13.70 -6.75 2.48
C LEU A 33 -15.19 -6.39 2.57
N ARG A 34 -16.06 -7.34 2.95
CA ARG A 34 -17.48 -7.06 3.22
C ARG A 34 -17.68 -6.06 4.36
N ALA A 35 -16.78 -6.03 5.33
CA ALA A 35 -16.82 -5.08 6.43
C ALA A 35 -16.31 -3.67 6.06
N ASN A 36 -15.93 -3.44 4.79
CA ASN A 36 -15.36 -2.19 4.29
C ASN A 36 -14.24 -1.64 5.20
N PRO A 37 -13.05 -2.27 5.18
CA PRO A 37 -12.03 -2.01 6.20
C PRO A 37 -11.33 -0.65 6.00
N TYR A 38 -11.42 -0.07 4.79
CA TYR A 38 -10.58 1.06 4.39
C TYR A 38 -10.85 2.35 5.16
N PRO A 39 -12.09 2.84 5.35
CA PRO A 39 -12.32 4.08 6.09
C PRO A 39 -11.71 4.05 7.49
N GLY A 40 -11.89 2.93 8.20
CA GLY A 40 -11.32 2.71 9.52
C GLY A 40 -9.79 2.67 9.51
N LEU A 41 -9.18 1.87 8.65
CA LEU A 41 -7.72 1.75 8.55
C LEU A 41 -7.06 3.07 8.12
N LEU A 42 -7.63 3.76 7.13
CA LEU A 42 -7.12 5.05 6.65
C LEU A 42 -7.16 6.12 7.75
N LYS A 43 -8.18 6.11 8.62
CA LYS A 43 -8.23 6.99 9.79
C LYS A 43 -7.04 6.74 10.73
N LEU A 44 -6.65 5.48 10.94
CA LEU A 44 -5.51 5.11 11.80
C LEU A 44 -4.16 5.60 11.25
N LEU A 45 -4.02 5.83 9.95
CA LEU A 45 -2.79 6.37 9.37
C LEU A 45 -2.50 7.82 9.82
N LYS A 46 -3.49 8.51 10.38
CA LYS A 46 -3.35 9.85 10.95
C LYS A 46 -3.07 9.83 12.47
N HIS A 47 -2.83 8.65 13.05
CA HIS A 47 -2.56 8.49 14.48
C HIS A 47 -1.18 9.02 14.85
N LYS A 48 -0.97 9.43 16.11
CA LYS A 48 0.34 9.92 16.59
C LYS A 48 1.31 8.80 16.98
N ASP A 49 0.78 7.69 17.47
CA ASP A 49 1.55 6.48 17.77
C ASP A 49 1.95 5.77 16.48
N ILE A 50 3.26 5.68 16.26
CA ILE A 50 3.88 5.04 15.10
C ILE A 50 3.48 3.57 15.00
N LYS A 51 3.27 2.85 16.12
CA LYS A 51 2.82 1.45 16.09
C LYS A 51 1.46 1.31 15.43
N VAL A 52 0.51 2.18 15.78
CA VAL A 52 -0.83 2.20 15.19
C VAL A 52 -0.77 2.50 13.69
N ILE A 53 0.09 3.44 13.26
CA ILE A 53 0.31 3.73 11.83
C ILE A 53 0.88 2.48 11.14
N SER A 54 1.91 1.85 11.72
CA SER A 54 2.59 0.67 11.20
C SER A 54 1.64 -0.52 11.02
N GLU A 55 0.81 -0.78 12.02
CA GLU A 55 -0.17 -1.87 12.01
C GLU A 55 -1.25 -1.61 10.97
N SER A 56 -1.72 -0.36 10.85
CA SER A 56 -2.72 0.00 9.85
C SER A 56 -2.17 -0.11 8.42
N ILE A 57 -1.00 0.47 8.13
CA ILE A 57 -0.44 0.39 6.77
C ILE A 57 -0.07 -1.04 6.38
N THR A 58 0.36 -1.85 7.35
CA THR A 58 0.62 -3.29 7.12
C THR A 58 -0.68 -4.05 6.88
N SER A 59 -1.76 -3.72 7.58
CA SER A 59 -3.09 -4.31 7.33
C SER A 59 -3.59 -4.01 5.92
N ILE A 60 -3.48 -2.75 5.48
CA ILE A 60 -3.82 -2.34 4.10
C ILE A 60 -2.96 -3.10 3.09
N PHE A 61 -1.65 -3.18 3.32
CA PHE A 61 -0.73 -3.91 2.48
C PHE A 61 -1.14 -5.39 2.33
N ASN A 62 -1.44 -6.07 3.43
CA ASN A 62 -1.81 -7.49 3.41
C ASN A 62 -3.07 -7.73 2.57
N ILE A 63 -4.11 -6.91 2.77
CA ILE A 63 -5.35 -6.96 2.00
C ILE A 63 -5.07 -6.78 0.50
N LEU A 64 -4.28 -5.77 0.13
CA LEU A 64 -3.91 -5.51 -1.27
C LEU A 64 -3.09 -6.66 -1.86
N ASN A 65 -2.08 -7.15 -1.15
CA ASN A 65 -1.19 -8.18 -1.67
C ASN A 65 -1.91 -9.51 -1.91
N ILE A 66 -2.76 -9.95 -0.96
CA ILE A 66 -3.56 -11.17 -1.13
C ILE A 66 -4.51 -10.99 -2.32
N LYS A 67 -5.21 -9.84 -2.41
CA LYS A 67 -6.13 -9.60 -3.52
C LYS A 67 -5.42 -9.53 -4.88
N SER A 68 -4.23 -8.93 -4.93
CA SER A 68 -3.37 -8.88 -6.11
C SER A 68 -2.99 -10.28 -6.60
N ASN A 69 -2.63 -11.19 -5.69
CA ASN A 69 -2.30 -12.58 -6.04
C ASN A 69 -3.47 -13.37 -6.65
N LEU A 70 -4.71 -12.95 -6.36
CA LEU A 70 -5.93 -13.59 -6.86
C LEU A 70 -6.46 -12.96 -8.16
N SER A 71 -5.91 -11.81 -8.54
CA SER A 71 -6.38 -11.02 -9.70
C SER A 71 -5.41 -11.11 -10.86
N SER A 72 -5.91 -10.92 -12.08
CA SER A 72 -5.03 -10.72 -13.23
C SER A 72 -4.22 -9.44 -13.05
N ILE A 73 -2.90 -9.53 -13.19
CA ILE A 73 -2.02 -8.36 -13.14
C ILE A 73 -2.36 -7.35 -14.24
N THR A 74 -2.96 -7.80 -15.36
CA THR A 74 -3.26 -7.00 -16.55
C THR A 74 -4.37 -5.96 -16.36
N GLN A 75 -5.06 -5.95 -15.22
CA GLN A 75 -6.16 -5.04 -14.93
C GLN A 75 -5.84 -4.16 -13.72
N THR A 76 -6.58 -3.05 -13.61
CA THR A 76 -6.54 -2.21 -12.42
C THR A 76 -6.90 -3.01 -11.18
N HIS A 77 -6.21 -2.72 -10.07
CA HIS A 77 -6.39 -3.47 -8.83
C HIS A 77 -7.87 -3.46 -8.40
N PRO A 78 -8.48 -4.61 -8.03
CA PRO A 78 -9.90 -4.68 -7.67
C PRO A 78 -10.33 -3.84 -6.46
N GLN A 79 -9.38 -3.24 -5.75
CA GLN A 79 -9.60 -2.40 -4.56
C GLN A 79 -9.40 -0.91 -4.86
N PHE A 80 -9.05 -0.56 -6.10
CA PHE A 80 -8.79 0.83 -6.50
C PHE A 80 -9.98 1.74 -6.17
N ASN A 81 -11.18 1.40 -6.63
CA ASN A 81 -12.37 2.24 -6.45
C ASN A 81 -12.70 2.44 -4.97
N GLN A 82 -12.76 1.36 -4.17
CA GLN A 82 -13.09 1.45 -2.74
C GLN A 82 -12.10 2.34 -1.96
N ILE A 83 -10.82 2.29 -2.29
CA ILE A 83 -9.79 3.13 -1.64
C ILE A 83 -9.87 4.56 -2.17
N SER A 84 -10.08 4.76 -3.47
CA SER A 84 -10.16 6.08 -4.08
C SER A 84 -11.39 6.87 -3.62
N GLU A 85 -12.54 6.22 -3.49
CA GLU A 85 -13.82 6.84 -3.10
C GLU A 85 -13.78 7.42 -1.67
N CYS A 86 -12.94 6.87 -0.80
CA CYS A 86 -12.74 7.39 0.56
C CYS A 86 -11.48 8.29 0.70
N GLY A 87 -10.91 8.77 -0.41
CA GLY A 87 -9.70 9.61 -0.41
C GLY A 87 -8.44 8.89 0.10
N GLY A 88 -8.44 7.56 0.01
CA GLY A 88 -7.38 6.74 0.58
C GLY A 88 -6.04 6.86 -0.14
N ILE A 89 -6.04 7.24 -1.42
CA ILE A 89 -4.80 7.43 -2.20
C ILE A 89 -3.96 8.54 -1.56
N GLU A 90 -4.57 9.69 -1.30
CA GLU A 90 -3.93 10.87 -0.71
C GLU A 90 -3.49 10.59 0.73
N ILE A 91 -4.32 9.86 1.50
CA ILE A 91 -3.99 9.49 2.88
C ILE A 91 -2.78 8.54 2.91
N ILE A 92 -2.75 7.49 2.07
CA ILE A 92 -1.59 6.58 2.00
C ILE A 92 -0.36 7.33 1.48
N PHE A 93 -0.53 8.22 0.50
CA PHE A 93 0.56 9.06 0.00
C PHE A 93 1.14 9.95 1.10
N SER A 94 0.32 10.47 2.02
CA SER A 94 0.83 11.26 3.15
C SER A 94 1.77 10.45 4.06
N VAL A 95 1.54 9.14 4.23
CA VAL A 95 2.43 8.24 4.98
C VAL A 95 3.79 8.11 4.28
N LEU A 96 3.83 8.06 2.95
CA LEU A 96 5.08 8.05 2.18
C LEU A 96 5.91 9.32 2.39
N GLN A 97 5.28 10.46 2.71
CA GLN A 97 5.95 11.74 2.97
C GLN A 97 6.46 11.90 4.41
N LEU A 98 6.13 10.98 5.31
CA LEU A 98 6.54 11.10 6.71
C LEU A 98 8.06 10.99 6.86
N GLN A 99 8.61 11.89 7.68
CA GLN A 99 10.05 11.95 7.95
C GLN A 99 10.43 11.06 9.14
N GLY A 100 11.73 10.86 9.35
CA GLY A 100 12.26 10.00 10.41
C GLY A 100 12.74 8.63 9.92
N LYS A 101 13.74 8.07 10.62
CA LYS A 101 14.30 6.75 10.30
C LYS A 101 13.35 5.63 10.71
N GLU A 102 12.64 5.83 11.82
CA GLU A 102 11.59 4.96 12.35
C GLU A 102 10.41 4.79 11.38
N MET A 103 10.15 5.79 10.53
CA MET A 103 9.10 5.73 9.51
C MET A 103 9.54 5.05 8.20
N LYS A 104 10.80 4.62 8.06
CA LYS A 104 11.33 4.00 6.83
C LYS A 104 10.45 2.84 6.37
N GLN A 105 10.10 1.93 7.28
CA GLN A 105 9.31 0.75 6.95
C GLN A 105 7.86 1.12 6.55
N ASN A 106 7.29 2.14 7.17
CA ASN A 106 5.93 2.58 6.87
C ASN A 106 5.87 3.26 5.50
N ARG A 107 6.90 4.05 5.16
CA ARG A 107 7.07 4.63 3.82
C ARG A 107 7.23 3.56 2.75
N ASN A 108 8.07 2.55 2.99
CA ASN A 108 8.23 1.43 2.06
C ASN A 108 6.87 0.75 1.81
N LYS A 109 6.12 0.42 2.87
CA LYS A 109 4.79 -0.18 2.75
C LYS A 109 3.79 0.74 2.04
N ALA A 110 3.79 2.04 2.32
CA ALA A 110 2.93 3.02 1.66
C ALA A 110 3.20 3.08 0.16
N ALA A 111 4.47 3.15 -0.25
CA ALA A 111 4.85 3.11 -1.66
C ALA A 111 4.38 1.81 -2.33
N LEU A 112 4.58 0.65 -1.69
CA LEU A 112 4.12 -0.63 -2.22
C LEU A 112 2.59 -0.73 -2.31
N CYS A 113 1.86 -0.23 -1.31
CA CYS A 113 0.39 -0.15 -1.34
C CYS A 113 -0.08 0.68 -2.53
N LEU A 114 0.47 1.88 -2.72
CA LEU A 114 0.11 2.75 -3.84
C LEU A 114 0.47 2.11 -5.18
N GLY A 115 1.63 1.46 -5.27
CA GLY A 115 2.03 0.75 -6.48
C GLY A 115 1.07 -0.41 -6.82
N PHE A 116 0.59 -1.16 -5.81
CA PHE A 116 -0.48 -2.14 -6.02
C PHE A 116 -1.78 -1.50 -6.47
N ILE A 117 -2.21 -0.41 -5.83
CA ILE A 117 -3.44 0.31 -6.17
C ILE A 117 -3.40 0.76 -7.64
N PHE A 118 -2.29 1.35 -8.08
CA PHE A 118 -2.09 1.84 -9.46
C PHE A 118 -1.63 0.76 -10.45
N GLN A 119 -1.71 -0.52 -10.12
CA GLN A 119 -1.45 -1.60 -11.07
C GLN A 119 -2.25 -1.38 -12.38
N ALA A 120 -1.58 -1.48 -13.53
CA ALA A 120 -2.15 -1.24 -14.87
C ALA A 120 -2.92 0.11 -15.03
N LYS A 121 -2.75 1.05 -14.09
CA LYS A 121 -3.42 2.36 -14.10
C LYS A 121 -2.39 3.47 -14.02
N GLU A 122 -2.59 4.51 -14.80
CA GLU A 122 -1.69 5.65 -14.80
C GLU A 122 -1.65 6.34 -13.42
N ILE A 123 -0.43 6.66 -12.95
CA ILE A 123 -0.23 7.64 -11.88
C ILE A 123 -0.19 9.02 -12.55
N SER A 124 -1.33 9.66 -12.74
CA SER A 124 -1.43 10.91 -13.51
C SER A 124 -0.92 12.13 -12.74
N ASN A 125 -0.95 12.11 -11.41
CA ASN A 125 -0.43 13.21 -10.60
C ASN A 125 1.10 13.24 -10.65
N PRO A 126 1.74 14.30 -11.17
CA PRO A 126 3.20 14.39 -11.27
C PRO A 126 3.90 14.26 -9.92
N ASN A 127 3.32 14.82 -8.85
CA ASN A 127 3.89 14.75 -7.50
C ASN A 127 3.93 13.31 -6.95
N MET A 128 3.02 12.44 -7.42
CA MET A 128 2.97 11.05 -7.01
C MET A 128 3.92 10.14 -7.82
N LYS A 129 4.56 10.63 -8.88
CA LYS A 129 5.56 9.83 -9.63
C LYS A 129 6.74 9.39 -8.76
N MET A 130 7.01 10.07 -7.65
CA MET A 130 8.01 9.63 -6.66
C MET A 130 7.71 8.25 -6.05
N ILE A 131 6.46 7.76 -6.11
CA ILE A 131 6.13 6.38 -5.74
C ILE A 131 7.01 5.40 -6.52
N ILE A 132 7.14 5.61 -7.83
CA ILE A 132 7.97 4.77 -8.71
C ILE A 132 9.43 4.86 -8.27
N THR A 133 9.96 6.07 -8.07
CA THR A 133 11.34 6.27 -7.61
C THR A 133 11.61 5.56 -6.27
N HIS A 134 10.67 5.66 -5.32
CA HIS A 134 10.80 4.99 -4.03
C HIS A 134 10.83 3.47 -4.19
N ILE A 135 9.91 2.88 -4.96
CA ILE A 135 9.86 1.43 -5.20
C ILE A 135 11.10 0.95 -5.96
N LYS A 136 11.62 1.74 -6.92
CA LYS A 136 12.90 1.45 -7.60
C LYS A 136 14.04 1.29 -6.61
N SER A 137 14.09 2.09 -5.54
CA SER A 137 15.14 1.94 -4.52
C SER A 137 15.06 0.61 -3.74
N LEU A 138 13.86 0.03 -3.65
CA LEU A 138 13.60 -1.20 -2.89
C LEU A 138 14.06 -2.47 -3.61
N ILE A 139 14.41 -2.42 -4.90
CA ILE A 139 14.90 -3.61 -5.62
C ILE A 139 16.24 -4.12 -5.07
N ASN A 140 16.98 -3.26 -4.37
CA ASN A 140 18.27 -3.56 -3.74
C ASN A 140 18.14 -3.69 -2.22
N ASP A 141 16.93 -3.79 -1.68
CA ASP A 141 16.74 -3.96 -0.24
C ASP A 141 17.37 -5.30 0.22
N SER A 142 17.98 -5.26 1.40
CA SER A 142 18.55 -6.43 2.06
C SER A 142 17.48 -7.47 2.39
N ASP A 143 16.25 -7.02 2.67
CA ASP A 143 15.12 -7.90 2.87
C ASP A 143 14.62 -8.45 1.53
N VAL A 144 14.78 -9.77 1.37
CA VAL A 144 14.40 -10.50 0.14
C VAL A 144 12.92 -10.33 -0.17
N TRP A 145 12.08 -10.31 0.86
CA TRP A 145 10.64 -10.14 0.71
C TRP A 145 10.30 -8.75 0.13
N THR A 146 10.89 -7.69 0.67
CA THR A 146 10.73 -6.31 0.19
C THR A 146 11.18 -6.17 -1.27
N LYS A 147 12.36 -6.72 -1.60
CA LYS A 147 12.89 -6.74 -2.97
C LYS A 147 11.96 -7.43 -3.96
N ASN A 148 11.48 -8.64 -3.64
CA ASN A 148 10.60 -9.40 -4.52
C ASN A 148 9.24 -8.71 -4.69
N THR A 149 8.71 -8.14 -3.61
CA THR A 149 7.47 -7.36 -3.66
C THR A 149 7.65 -6.11 -4.53
N ALA A 150 8.76 -5.40 -4.41
CA ALA A 150 9.06 -4.23 -5.25
C ALA A 150 9.11 -4.60 -6.74
N LYS A 151 9.78 -5.70 -7.10
CA LYS A 151 9.78 -6.21 -8.49
C LYS A 151 8.36 -6.49 -9.00
N LYS A 152 7.56 -7.22 -8.21
CA LYS A 152 6.15 -7.52 -8.54
C LYS A 152 5.35 -6.25 -8.79
N VAL A 153 5.47 -5.26 -7.90
CA VAL A 153 4.75 -3.99 -8.00
C VAL A 153 5.20 -3.18 -9.21
N LEU A 154 6.51 -3.09 -9.49
CA LEU A 154 7.01 -2.39 -10.68
C LEU A 154 6.51 -3.03 -11.98
N ASN A 155 6.47 -4.37 -12.04
CA ASN A 155 5.91 -5.07 -13.20
C ASN A 155 4.42 -4.74 -13.39
N GLY A 156 3.65 -4.67 -12.30
CA GLY A 156 2.24 -4.26 -12.36
C GLY A 156 2.03 -2.81 -12.81
N LEU A 157 2.90 -1.89 -12.36
CA LEU A 157 2.87 -0.49 -12.79
C LEU A 157 3.26 -0.32 -14.26
N ALA A 158 4.24 -1.10 -14.75
CA ALA A 158 4.74 -1.05 -16.13
C ALA A 158 3.74 -1.51 -17.19
N LEU A 159 2.60 -2.08 -16.79
CA LEU A 159 1.50 -2.39 -17.71
C LEU A 159 0.80 -1.14 -18.24
N ASN A 160 0.92 -0.01 -17.55
CA ASN A 160 0.53 1.28 -18.08
C ASN A 160 1.73 1.94 -18.78
N ALA A 161 1.56 2.38 -20.03
CA ALA A 161 2.65 2.91 -20.85
C ALA A 161 3.33 4.15 -20.24
N VAL A 162 2.57 5.07 -19.63
CA VAL A 162 3.14 6.29 -19.03
C VAL A 162 3.96 5.95 -17.78
N ASN A 163 3.48 5.02 -16.95
CA ASN A 163 4.24 4.53 -15.81
C ASN A 163 5.49 3.75 -16.24
N LYS A 164 5.40 2.95 -17.31
CA LYS A 164 6.54 2.22 -17.87
C LYS A 164 7.67 3.17 -18.29
N VAL A 165 7.34 4.22 -19.04
CA VAL A 165 8.30 5.25 -19.42
C VAL A 165 8.98 5.86 -18.19
N GLU A 166 8.21 6.19 -17.14
CA GLU A 166 8.76 6.70 -15.89
C GLU A 166 9.70 5.69 -15.19
N ILE A 167 9.34 4.41 -15.16
CA ILE A 167 10.15 3.34 -14.57
C ILE A 167 11.49 3.23 -15.31
N GLU A 168 11.46 3.24 -16.64
CA GLU A 168 12.63 3.03 -17.51
C GLU A 168 13.56 4.25 -17.60
N LYS A 169 13.14 5.43 -17.09
CA LYS A 169 14.00 6.62 -17.01
C LYS A 169 15.34 6.32 -16.35
N GLY A 170 16.40 6.89 -16.92
CA GLY A 170 17.78 6.67 -16.49
C GLY A 170 18.33 5.28 -16.83
N GLY A 171 17.72 4.57 -17.79
CA GLY A 171 18.16 3.24 -18.21
C GLY A 171 17.83 2.13 -17.22
N PHE A 172 16.94 2.39 -16.26
CA PHE A 172 16.56 1.41 -15.24
C PHE A 172 15.78 0.26 -15.88
N LYS A 173 16.16 -0.97 -15.52
CA LYS A 173 15.44 -2.20 -15.89
C LYS A 173 15.00 -2.90 -14.63
N ILE A 174 13.75 -3.36 -14.61
CA ILE A 174 13.25 -4.22 -13.52
C ILE A 174 14.05 -5.54 -13.60
N PRO A 175 14.80 -5.92 -12.55
CA PRO A 175 15.55 -7.16 -12.60
C PRO A 175 14.61 -8.36 -12.66
N GLN A 176 14.98 -9.36 -13.47
CA GLN A 176 14.30 -10.66 -13.50
C GLN A 176 14.41 -11.36 -12.13
#